data_AF-A0A7U2ET98-F1
#
_entry.id   AF-A0A7U2ET98-F1
#
_cell.length_a   1.000
_cell.length_b   1.000
_cell.length_c   1.000
_cell.angle_alpha   90.00
_cell.angle_beta   90.00
_cell.angle_gamma   90.00
#
_symmetry.space_group_name_H-M   'P 1'
#
loop_
_entity.id
_entity.type
_entity.pdbx_description
1 polymer ?
#
loop_
_entity_poly.entity_id
_entity_poly.type
_entity_poly.pdbx_seq_one_letter_code
_entity_poly.pdbx_strand_id
1 'polypeptide(L)'
;MGWTYNTADDIANDGPQITAVAIVLTSASLSILLLRMYVRVWMIKAVGADDWTLIFTWIASCGFAVVTIAQTKWGLGLKHLIDMPPQNIYNFGLIQYMGAPFYITSILGFKLSLLFTYLRFMTKGGARNATITVIVACIAFHISFLLVQVNLCQPVAKQWDPAILTGKCLPAVPFYTSVASLTILFDVAVMILPFPVLVKSQIQKRKKFALLGLLTLGTFITIIQVIRIQTVKNLANYLDSSKLIMWSTVENNLGIIVASIPTLAPLFKYYAEKTQKSSTAKSASQSRSRSLYALKSLRSTRQESLPLGSGVDHVTHIGRGGRSDGESAELILGDVGAITKKIEVTISRSLSRGMEGKDGAR
;
A
#
# COMPACT_ATOMS: atom_id res chain seq x y z
N MET A 1 -29.32 -32.70 -9.91
CA MET A 1 -27.87 -32.87 -9.65
C MET A 1 -27.45 -31.80 -8.66
N GLY A 2 -27.18 -32.23 -7.43
CA GLY A 2 -26.70 -31.39 -6.34
C GLY A 2 -25.38 -30.72 -6.67
N TRP A 3 -25.02 -29.70 -5.87
CA TRP A 3 -23.80 -28.92 -6.08
C TRP A 3 -22.52 -29.78 -6.02
N THR A 4 -22.54 -30.78 -5.14
CA THR A 4 -21.49 -31.77 -4.89
C THR A 4 -21.73 -33.04 -5.70
N TYR A 5 -20.65 -33.64 -6.20
CA TYR A 5 -20.73 -34.94 -6.85
C TYR A 5 -21.15 -36.03 -5.86
N ASN A 6 -21.92 -37.01 -6.33
CA ASN A 6 -22.29 -38.21 -5.57
C ASN A 6 -23.08 -37.96 -4.26
N THR A 7 -23.67 -36.78 -4.09
CA THR A 7 -24.54 -36.42 -2.96
C THR A 7 -25.99 -36.26 -3.41
N ALA A 8 -26.96 -36.47 -2.50
CA ALA A 8 -28.36 -36.16 -2.77
C ALA A 8 -28.57 -34.66 -3.03
N ASP A 9 -29.64 -34.32 -3.77
CA ASP A 9 -29.89 -32.96 -4.26
C ASP A 9 -30.33 -31.98 -3.15
N ASP A 10 -30.76 -32.47 -1.99
CA ASP A 10 -31.33 -31.74 -0.85
C ASP A 10 -30.35 -31.49 0.32
N ILE A 11 -29.10 -31.93 0.18
CA ILE A 11 -28.11 -31.81 1.26
C ILE A 11 -27.65 -30.36 1.44
N ALA A 12 -27.64 -29.89 2.68
CA ALA A 12 -27.21 -28.54 3.02
C ALA A 12 -25.71 -28.34 2.72
N ASN A 13 -25.40 -27.42 1.80
CA ASN A 13 -24.06 -27.20 1.28
C ASN A 13 -23.73 -25.71 1.11
N ASP A 14 -22.66 -25.24 1.75
CA ASP A 14 -22.14 -23.87 1.68
C ASP A 14 -21.15 -23.66 0.50
N GLY A 15 -20.92 -24.69 -0.32
CA GLY A 15 -20.06 -24.67 -1.51
C GLY A 15 -20.33 -23.54 -2.51
N PRO A 16 -21.60 -23.20 -2.84
CA PRO A 16 -21.91 -22.04 -3.66
C PRO A 16 -21.44 -20.72 -3.03
N GLN A 17 -21.58 -20.58 -1.70
CA GLN A 17 -21.15 -19.38 -0.98
C GLN A 17 -19.62 -19.27 -0.99
N ILE A 18 -18.91 -20.36 -0.73
CA ILE A 18 -17.43 -20.42 -0.80
C ILE A 18 -16.94 -20.02 -2.20
N THR A 19 -17.60 -20.53 -3.24
CA THR A 19 -17.28 -20.21 -4.64
C THR A 19 -17.51 -18.74 -4.95
N ALA A 20 -18.64 -18.17 -4.52
CA ALA A 20 -18.95 -16.76 -4.70
C ALA A 20 -17.90 -15.87 -4.01
N VAL A 21 -17.53 -16.19 -2.76
CA VAL A 21 -16.49 -15.45 -2.01
C VAL A 21 -15.14 -15.54 -2.73
N ALA A 22 -14.74 -16.72 -3.21
CA ALA A 22 -13.48 -16.90 -3.91
C ALA A 22 -13.41 -16.07 -5.21
N ILE A 23 -14.48 -16.07 -6.01
CA ILE A 23 -14.54 -15.32 -7.27
C ILE A 23 -14.54 -13.80 -7.01
N VAL A 24 -15.39 -13.34 -6.09
CA VAL A 24 -15.53 -11.90 -5.79
C VAL A 24 -14.23 -11.34 -5.21
N LEU A 25 -13.59 -12.03 -4.27
CA LEU A 25 -12.36 -11.53 -3.66
C LEU A 25 -11.17 -11.58 -4.62
N THR A 26 -11.07 -12.63 -5.45
CA THR A 26 -9.98 -12.76 -6.44
C THR A 26 -10.11 -11.75 -7.58
N SER A 27 -11.33 -11.43 -8.00
CA SER A 27 -11.58 -10.37 -8.99
C SER A 27 -11.38 -8.97 -8.41
N ALA A 28 -11.76 -8.74 -7.15
CA ALA A 28 -11.49 -7.49 -6.46
C ALA A 28 -9.97 -7.27 -6.30
N SER A 29 -9.22 -8.29 -5.86
CA SER A 29 -7.77 -8.20 -5.73
C SER A 29 -7.07 -7.98 -7.07
N LEU A 30 -7.56 -8.60 -8.16
CA LEU A 30 -7.08 -8.35 -9.52
C LEU A 30 -7.29 -6.88 -9.92
N SER A 31 -8.49 -6.35 -9.70
CA SER A 31 -8.82 -4.97 -10.05
C SER A 31 -7.89 -3.97 -9.36
N ILE A 32 -7.60 -4.20 -8.07
CA ILE A 32 -6.66 -3.38 -7.29
C ILE A 32 -5.22 -3.55 -7.77
N LEU A 33 -4.80 -4.77 -8.12
CA LEU A 33 -3.47 -5.03 -8.69
C LEU A 33 -3.29 -4.31 -10.04
N LEU A 34 -4.29 -4.36 -10.92
CA LEU A 34 -4.26 -3.65 -12.20
C LEU A 34 -4.18 -2.14 -12.00
N LEU A 35 -4.92 -1.60 -11.03
CA LEU A 35 -4.85 -0.19 -10.68
C LEU A 35 -3.45 0.20 -10.18
N ARG A 36 -2.84 -0.65 -9.35
CA ARG A 36 -1.45 -0.49 -8.90
C ARG A 36 -0.50 -0.48 -10.09
N MET A 37 -0.63 -1.42 -11.03
CA MET A 37 0.20 -1.49 -12.23
C MET A 37 0.04 -0.24 -13.09
N TYR A 38 -1.19 0.26 -13.25
CA TYR A 38 -1.45 1.52 -13.95
C TYR A 38 -0.68 2.68 -13.32
N VAL A 39 -0.75 2.84 -11.99
CA VAL A 39 -0.03 3.90 -11.27
C VAL A 39 1.49 3.73 -11.44
N ARG A 40 2.02 2.51 -11.35
CA ARG A 40 3.46 2.24 -11.42
C ARG A 40 4.05 2.41 -12.81
N VAL A 41 3.36 1.93 -13.84
CA VAL A 41 3.81 1.97 -15.23
C VAL A 41 3.59 3.36 -15.83
N TRP A 42 2.41 3.95 -15.64
CA TRP A 42 2.02 5.16 -16.37
C TRP A 42 2.21 6.44 -15.57
N MET A 43 1.79 6.48 -14.30
CA MET A 43 1.89 7.72 -13.49
C MET A 43 3.28 7.95 -12.92
N ILE A 44 3.88 6.93 -12.30
CA ILE A 44 5.17 7.05 -11.61
C ILE A 44 6.33 6.64 -12.52
N LYS A 45 6.08 5.77 -13.51
CA LYS A 45 7.10 5.18 -14.41
C LYS A 45 8.26 4.52 -13.65
N ALA A 46 7.95 3.80 -12.58
CA ALA A 46 8.95 3.18 -11.71
C ALA A 46 8.44 1.86 -11.12
N VAL A 47 8.45 0.84 -11.97
CA VAL A 47 8.17 -0.56 -11.61
C VAL A 47 9.30 -1.10 -10.75
N GLY A 48 8.96 -1.71 -9.62
CA GLY A 48 9.92 -2.30 -8.69
C GLY A 48 9.79 -3.81 -8.57
N ALA A 49 10.70 -4.43 -7.81
CA ALA A 49 10.61 -5.86 -7.47
C ALA A 49 9.33 -6.19 -6.69
N ASP A 50 8.81 -5.24 -5.90
CA ASP A 50 7.54 -5.35 -5.20
C ASP A 50 6.38 -5.65 -6.17
N ASP A 51 6.35 -5.01 -7.34
CA ASP A 51 5.27 -5.19 -8.32
C ASP A 51 5.29 -6.59 -8.94
N TRP A 52 6.46 -7.09 -9.35
CA TRP A 52 6.61 -8.44 -9.90
C TRP A 52 6.25 -9.53 -8.89
N THR A 53 6.71 -9.38 -7.64
CA THR A 53 6.37 -10.33 -6.57
C THR A 53 4.88 -10.37 -6.33
N LEU A 54 4.18 -9.23 -6.40
CA LEU A 54 2.74 -9.17 -6.20
C LEU A 54 1.94 -9.75 -7.36
N ILE A 55 2.41 -9.62 -8.60
CA ILE A 55 1.82 -10.31 -9.76
C ILE A 55 1.89 -11.82 -9.58
N PHE A 56 3.06 -12.34 -9.23
CA PHE A 56 3.23 -13.77 -8.96
C PHE A 56 2.35 -14.24 -7.80
N THR A 57 2.24 -13.41 -6.75
CA THR A 57 1.33 -13.64 -5.62
C THR A 57 -0.12 -13.79 -6.06
N TRP A 58 -0.60 -12.89 -6.92
CA TRP A 58 -1.97 -12.95 -7.42
C TRP A 58 -2.22 -14.19 -8.28
N ILE A 59 -1.25 -14.61 -9.11
CA ILE A 59 -1.34 -15.86 -9.87
C ILE A 59 -1.46 -17.05 -8.91
N ALA A 60 -0.66 -17.10 -7.84
CA ALA A 60 -0.77 -18.15 -6.83
C ALA A 60 -2.12 -18.11 -6.09
N SER A 61 -2.61 -16.92 -5.72
CA SER A 61 -3.94 -16.73 -5.13
C SER A 61 -5.07 -17.18 -6.06
N CYS A 62 -4.95 -16.92 -7.36
CA CYS A 62 -5.88 -17.38 -8.39
C CYS A 62 -5.87 -18.91 -8.50
N GLY A 63 -4.69 -19.53 -8.51
CA GLY A 63 -4.54 -20.99 -8.44
C GLY A 63 -5.22 -21.58 -7.20
N PHE A 64 -5.04 -20.96 -6.03
CA PHE A 64 -5.72 -21.36 -4.80
C PHE A 64 -7.26 -21.24 -4.91
N ALA A 65 -7.77 -20.17 -5.52
CA ALA A 65 -9.19 -19.99 -5.76
C ALA A 65 -9.77 -21.08 -6.70
N VAL A 66 -9.07 -21.40 -7.79
CA VAL A 66 -9.48 -22.49 -8.72
C VAL A 66 -9.54 -23.83 -8.00
N VAL A 67 -8.51 -24.17 -7.23
CA VAL A 67 -8.47 -25.41 -6.44
C VAL A 67 -9.60 -25.44 -5.41
N THR A 68 -9.83 -24.33 -4.70
CA THR A 68 -10.93 -24.21 -3.73
C THR A 68 -12.29 -24.45 -4.38
N ILE A 69 -12.56 -23.82 -5.52
CA ILE A 69 -13.81 -23.98 -6.26
C ILE A 69 -13.99 -25.44 -6.71
N ALA A 70 -12.94 -26.05 -7.26
CA ALA A 70 -12.95 -27.46 -7.62
C ALA A 70 -13.25 -28.35 -6.41
N GLN A 71 -12.64 -28.07 -5.26
CA GLN A 71 -12.85 -28.82 -4.02
C GLN A 71 -14.31 -28.75 -3.52
N THR A 72 -15.03 -27.65 -3.76
CA THR A 72 -16.47 -27.56 -3.42
C THR A 72 -17.32 -28.59 -4.16
N LYS A 73 -16.87 -29.07 -5.32
CA LYS A 73 -17.56 -30.14 -6.06
C LYS A 73 -17.32 -31.51 -5.45
N TRP A 74 -16.27 -31.69 -4.66
CA TRP A 74 -15.89 -32.95 -4.03
C TRP A 74 -16.22 -33.05 -2.54
N GLY A 75 -16.95 -32.07 -1.98
CA GLY A 75 -17.43 -32.14 -0.58
C GLY A 75 -17.09 -30.92 0.26
N LEU A 76 -16.31 -29.96 -0.23
CA LEU A 76 -16.03 -28.74 0.53
C LEU A 76 -17.31 -27.88 0.66
N GLY A 77 -17.73 -27.63 1.89
CA GLY A 77 -18.96 -26.88 2.21
C GLY A 77 -20.13 -27.74 2.72
N LEU A 78 -20.01 -29.08 2.75
CA LEU A 78 -21.02 -29.93 3.39
C LEU A 78 -21.13 -29.62 4.89
N LYS A 79 -22.34 -29.39 5.39
CA LYS A 79 -22.56 -29.04 6.80
C LYS A 79 -22.38 -30.21 7.75
N HIS A 80 -22.68 -31.41 7.30
CA HIS A 80 -22.49 -32.62 8.09
C HIS A 80 -21.52 -33.56 7.37
N LEU A 81 -20.49 -33.99 8.08
CA LEU A 81 -19.45 -34.87 7.53
C LEU A 81 -19.98 -36.27 7.18
N ILE A 82 -21.08 -36.68 7.80
CA ILE A 82 -21.75 -37.96 7.49
C ILE A 82 -22.32 -37.99 6.07
N ASP A 83 -22.61 -36.81 5.51
CA ASP A 83 -23.14 -36.67 4.16
C ASP A 83 -22.03 -36.79 3.09
N MET A 84 -20.76 -36.92 3.51
CA MET A 84 -19.63 -37.01 2.60
C MET A 84 -19.52 -38.43 1.99
N PRO A 85 -19.66 -38.57 0.67
CA PRO A 85 -19.55 -39.87 0.02
C PRO A 85 -18.12 -40.42 0.11
N PRO A 86 -17.92 -41.71 0.46
CA PRO A 86 -16.60 -42.31 0.54
C PRO A 86 -15.79 -42.20 -0.76
N GLN A 87 -16.45 -42.22 -1.92
CA GLN A 87 -15.79 -42.12 -3.23
C GLN A 87 -15.17 -40.73 -3.47
N ASN A 88 -15.64 -39.70 -2.76
CA ASN A 88 -15.15 -38.33 -2.93
C ASN A 88 -13.92 -38.02 -2.08
N ILE A 89 -13.65 -38.81 -1.03
CA ILE A 89 -12.59 -38.54 -0.06
C ILE A 89 -11.22 -38.44 -0.72
N TYR A 90 -10.92 -39.34 -1.68
CA TYR A 90 -9.66 -39.33 -2.41
C TYR A 90 -9.45 -38.01 -3.19
N ASN A 91 -10.43 -37.61 -4.00
CA ASN A 91 -10.32 -36.39 -4.81
C ASN A 91 -10.34 -35.13 -3.94
N PHE A 92 -11.13 -35.12 -2.87
CA PHE A 92 -11.11 -34.03 -1.89
C PHE A 92 -9.72 -33.84 -1.28
N GLY A 93 -9.11 -34.93 -0.81
CA GLY A 93 -7.76 -34.91 -0.22
C GLY A 93 -6.69 -34.51 -1.24
N LEU A 94 -6.80 -34.97 -2.48
CA LEU A 94 -5.83 -34.67 -3.54
C LEU A 94 -5.86 -33.19 -3.92
N ILE A 95 -7.06 -32.63 -4.08
CA ILE A 95 -7.25 -31.21 -4.39
C ILE A 95 -6.78 -30.35 -3.20
N GLN A 96 -7.06 -30.75 -1.95
CA GLN A 96 -6.53 -30.10 -0.76
C GLN A 96 -4.99 -30.07 -0.74
N TYR A 97 -4.36 -31.21 -1.09
CA TYR A 97 -2.91 -31.32 -1.20
C TYR A 97 -2.34 -30.38 -2.26
N MET A 98 -2.94 -30.34 -3.45
CA MET A 98 -2.56 -29.43 -4.54
C MET A 98 -2.76 -27.95 -4.18
N GLY A 99 -3.74 -27.62 -3.35
CA GLY A 99 -4.04 -26.25 -2.93
C GLY A 99 -3.04 -25.67 -1.94
N ALA A 100 -2.44 -26.50 -1.09
CA ALA A 100 -1.57 -26.03 -0.02
C ALA A 100 -0.35 -25.23 -0.54
N PRO A 101 0.39 -25.67 -1.58
CA PRO A 101 1.48 -24.87 -2.16
C PRO A 101 1.06 -23.50 -2.68
N PHE A 102 -0.10 -23.40 -3.35
CA PHE A 102 -0.63 -22.13 -3.85
C PHE A 102 -0.93 -21.15 -2.72
N TYR A 103 -1.56 -21.65 -1.64
CA TYR A 103 -1.83 -20.86 -0.44
C TYR A 103 -0.54 -20.32 0.18
N ILE A 104 0.43 -21.20 0.46
CA ILE A 104 1.66 -20.83 1.18
C ILE A 104 2.50 -19.86 0.35
N THR A 105 2.57 -20.08 -0.97
CA THR A 105 3.31 -19.22 -1.89
C THR A 105 2.67 -17.84 -2.00
N SER A 106 1.33 -17.77 -2.02
CA SER A 106 0.61 -16.50 -2.00
C SER A 106 0.86 -15.73 -0.70
N ILE A 107 0.86 -16.40 0.45
CA ILE A 107 1.19 -15.76 1.73
C ILE A 107 2.58 -15.16 1.73
N LEU A 108 3.58 -15.95 1.33
CA LEU A 108 4.95 -15.48 1.22
C LEU A 108 5.04 -14.27 0.29
N GLY A 109 4.39 -14.37 -0.88
CA GLY A 109 4.47 -13.37 -1.93
C GLY A 109 3.95 -11.98 -1.51
N PHE A 110 2.78 -11.88 -0.88
CA PHE A 110 2.28 -10.55 -0.47
C PHE A 110 3.13 -9.95 0.65
N LYS A 111 3.65 -10.78 1.58
CA LYS A 111 4.57 -10.33 2.64
C LYS A 111 5.88 -9.79 2.06
N LEU A 112 6.41 -10.47 1.05
CA LEU A 112 7.61 -10.01 0.33
C LEU A 112 7.35 -8.70 -0.42
N SER A 113 6.22 -8.55 -1.11
CA SER A 113 5.85 -7.29 -1.75
C SER A 113 5.78 -6.13 -0.75
N LEU A 114 5.20 -6.35 0.44
CA LEU A 114 5.18 -5.37 1.53
C LEU A 114 6.59 -5.01 2.01
N LEU A 115 7.44 -6.01 2.28
CA LEU A 115 8.82 -5.81 2.73
C LEU A 115 9.69 -5.11 1.68
N PHE A 116 9.54 -5.44 0.39
CA PHE A 116 10.22 -4.74 -0.70
C PHE A 116 9.75 -3.30 -0.84
N THR A 117 8.45 -3.06 -0.64
CA THR A 117 7.91 -1.71 -0.56
C THR A 117 8.56 -0.92 0.59
N TYR A 118 8.75 -1.54 1.77
CA TYR A 118 9.47 -0.92 2.89
C TYR A 118 10.94 -0.66 2.59
N LEU A 119 11.63 -1.61 1.95
CA LEU A 119 13.02 -1.46 1.53
C LEU A 119 13.21 -0.26 0.59
N ARG A 120 12.23 0.01 -0.27
CA ARG A 120 12.23 1.19 -1.15
C ARG A 120 12.09 2.50 -0.37
N PHE A 121 11.34 2.51 0.73
CA PHE A 121 11.22 3.68 1.59
C PHE A 121 12.44 3.89 2.49
N MET A 122 13.09 2.81 2.92
CA MET A 122 14.25 2.82 3.81
C MET A 122 15.56 2.75 3.01
N THR A 123 16.07 3.91 2.60
CA THR A 123 17.23 3.96 1.69
C THR A 123 18.57 3.59 2.36
N LYS A 124 18.79 3.93 3.63
CA LYS A 124 20.04 3.66 4.37
C LYS A 124 19.81 3.49 5.88
N GLY A 125 20.70 2.77 6.57
CA GLY A 125 20.73 2.65 8.04
C GLY A 125 20.27 1.29 8.59
N GLY A 126 20.26 1.17 9.92
CA GLY A 126 19.94 -0.10 10.61
C GLY A 126 18.56 -0.67 10.29
N ALA A 127 17.56 0.18 10.04
CA ALA A 127 16.21 -0.26 9.66
C ALA A 127 16.18 -0.99 8.31
N ARG A 128 17.04 -0.60 7.35
CA ARG A 128 17.19 -1.30 6.07
C ARG A 128 17.75 -2.70 6.27
N ASN A 129 18.80 -2.83 7.09
CA ASN A 129 19.40 -4.13 7.39
C ASN A 129 18.41 -5.04 8.13
N ALA A 130 17.67 -4.51 9.10
CA ALA A 130 16.59 -5.24 9.77
C ALA A 130 15.51 -5.73 8.78
N THR A 131 15.14 -4.91 7.79
CA THR A 131 14.19 -5.31 6.73
C THR A 131 14.71 -6.48 5.92
N ILE A 132 15.98 -6.44 5.51
CA ILE A 132 16.61 -7.52 4.76
C ILE A 132 16.66 -8.80 5.60
N THR A 133 17.00 -8.72 6.88
CA THR A 133 16.99 -9.87 7.80
C THR A 133 15.59 -10.49 7.89
N VAL A 134 14.54 -9.66 8.02
CA VAL A 134 13.15 -10.15 8.06
C VAL A 134 12.74 -10.78 6.73
N ILE A 135 13.15 -10.22 5.59
CA ILE A 135 12.92 -10.83 4.26
C ILE A 135 13.51 -12.24 4.20
N VAL A 136 14.79 -12.39 4.54
CA VAL A 136 15.48 -13.68 4.48
C VAL A 136 14.84 -14.67 5.44
N ALA A 137 14.51 -14.25 6.66
CA ALA A 137 13.84 -15.11 7.65
C ALA A 137 12.44 -15.54 7.19
N CYS A 138 11.65 -14.63 6.59
CA CYS A 138 10.35 -14.95 6.02
C CYS A 138 10.46 -16.00 4.91
N ILE A 139 11.42 -15.84 3.99
CA ILE A 139 11.64 -16.77 2.87
C ILE A 139 12.04 -18.14 3.42
N ALA A 140 13.04 -18.19 4.29
CA ALA A 140 13.52 -19.44 4.87
C ALA A 140 12.40 -20.19 5.61
N PHE A 141 11.58 -19.46 6.40
CA PHE A 141 10.44 -20.04 7.11
C PHE A 141 9.38 -20.63 6.17
N HIS A 142 8.91 -19.88 5.17
CA HIS A 142 7.86 -20.37 4.27
C HIS A 142 8.34 -21.48 3.32
N ILE A 143 9.60 -21.43 2.88
CA ILE A 143 10.20 -22.53 2.10
C ILE A 143 10.28 -23.79 2.96
N SER A 144 10.74 -23.69 4.22
CA SER A 144 10.76 -24.83 5.14
C SER A 144 9.36 -25.39 5.36
N PHE A 145 8.36 -24.52 5.54
CA PHE A 145 6.97 -24.94 5.66
C PHE A 145 6.46 -25.66 4.40
N LEU A 146 6.73 -25.13 3.20
CA LEU A 146 6.39 -25.78 1.93
C LEU A 146 6.98 -27.19 1.83
N LEU A 147 8.27 -27.34 2.15
CA LEU A 147 8.96 -28.63 2.07
C LEU A 147 8.35 -29.67 3.02
N VAL A 148 8.03 -29.26 4.26
CA VAL A 148 7.36 -30.15 5.22
C VAL A 148 5.93 -30.46 4.80
N GLN A 149 5.19 -29.49 4.26
CA GLN A 149 3.81 -29.68 3.81
C GLN A 149 3.71 -30.68 2.65
N VAL A 150 4.64 -30.61 1.70
CA VAL A 150 4.71 -31.53 0.55
C VAL A 150 5.10 -32.94 0.99
N ASN A 151 5.84 -33.08 2.09
CA ASN A 151 6.34 -34.34 2.64
C ASN A 151 5.75 -34.65 4.02
N LEU A 152 4.48 -34.30 4.26
CA LEU A 152 3.88 -34.39 5.61
C LEU A 152 3.71 -35.84 6.06
N CYS A 153 3.54 -36.76 5.11
CA CYS A 153 3.46 -38.20 5.34
C CYS A 153 4.53 -38.97 4.58
N GLN A 154 4.88 -40.15 5.10
CA GLN A 154 5.69 -41.15 4.43
C GLN A 154 4.90 -42.47 4.37
N PRO A 155 4.44 -42.91 3.17
CA PRO A 155 4.60 -42.28 1.86
C PRO A 155 3.74 -41.02 1.67
N VAL A 156 4.16 -40.10 0.78
CA VAL A 156 3.48 -38.82 0.51
C VAL A 156 2.02 -39.02 0.09
N ALA A 157 1.74 -40.07 -0.68
CA ALA A 157 0.39 -40.44 -1.12
C ALA A 157 -0.63 -40.63 0.01
N LYS A 158 -0.16 -40.96 1.22
CA LYS A 158 -1.02 -41.10 2.40
C LYS A 158 -1.70 -39.78 2.82
N GLN A 159 -1.21 -38.63 2.34
CA GLN A 159 -1.85 -37.34 2.62
C GLN A 159 -3.24 -37.19 1.99
N TRP A 160 -3.49 -37.86 0.86
CA TRP A 160 -4.77 -37.76 0.16
C TRP A 160 -5.46 -39.11 -0.04
N ASP A 161 -4.72 -40.21 -0.02
CA ASP A 161 -5.27 -41.56 -0.21
C ASP A 161 -5.52 -42.25 1.13
N PRO A 162 -6.78 -42.33 1.59
CA PRO A 162 -7.13 -43.02 2.84
C PRO A 162 -6.97 -44.54 2.75
N ALA A 163 -6.83 -45.13 1.55
CA ALA A 163 -6.63 -46.56 1.39
C ALA A 163 -5.24 -47.02 1.87
N ILE A 164 -4.28 -46.10 2.00
CA ILE A 164 -2.92 -46.38 2.46
C ILE A 164 -2.88 -46.43 3.99
N LEU A 165 -3.01 -47.64 4.55
CA LEU A 165 -3.03 -47.85 6.01
C LEU A 165 -1.63 -47.80 6.64
N THR A 166 -0.59 -48.23 5.92
CA THR A 166 0.80 -48.26 6.40
C THR A 166 1.49 -46.90 6.29
N GLY A 167 2.51 -46.64 7.11
CA GLY A 167 3.27 -45.38 7.07
C GLY A 167 2.90 -44.37 8.16
N LYS A 168 3.67 -43.29 8.27
CA LYS A 168 3.57 -42.29 9.35
C LYS A 168 3.32 -40.90 8.78
N CYS A 169 2.49 -40.12 9.46
CA CYS A 169 2.22 -38.72 9.15
C CYS A 169 2.58 -37.86 10.35
N LEU A 170 3.05 -36.64 10.11
CA LEU A 170 3.19 -35.65 11.17
C LEU A 170 1.79 -35.26 11.69
N PRO A 171 1.61 -35.12 13.02
CA PRO A 171 0.30 -34.74 13.56
C PRO A 171 -0.13 -33.35 13.05
N ALA A 172 -1.24 -33.32 12.30
CA ALA A 172 -1.67 -32.15 11.55
C ALA A 172 -2.00 -30.93 12.44
N VAL A 173 -2.78 -31.12 13.50
CA VAL A 173 -3.21 -30.03 14.40
C VAL A 173 -2.03 -29.28 15.04
N PRO A 174 -1.08 -29.94 15.74
CA PRO A 174 0.06 -29.24 16.32
C PRO A 174 0.97 -28.62 15.24
N PHE A 175 1.15 -29.30 14.10
CA PHE A 175 1.94 -28.75 13.00
C PHE A 175 1.34 -27.44 12.44
N TYR A 176 0.07 -27.45 12.03
CA TYR A 176 -0.59 -26.25 11.49
C TYR A 176 -0.74 -25.14 12.53
N THR A 177 -0.91 -25.49 13.82
CA THR A 177 -0.96 -24.50 14.91
C THR A 177 0.39 -23.81 15.10
N SER A 178 1.50 -24.57 15.09
CA SER A 178 2.85 -24.00 15.19
C SER A 178 3.16 -23.09 14.00
N VAL A 179 2.84 -23.55 12.79
CA VAL A 179 3.02 -22.75 11.58
C VAL A 179 2.20 -21.47 11.64
N ALA A 180 0.91 -21.56 11.98
CA ALA A 180 0.06 -20.38 12.09
C ALA A 180 0.59 -19.37 13.12
N SER A 181 1.10 -19.86 14.25
CA SER A 181 1.70 -19.01 15.30
C SER A 181 2.93 -18.26 14.80
N LEU A 182 3.82 -18.94 14.07
CA LEU A 182 5.01 -18.33 13.47
C LEU A 182 4.65 -17.36 12.35
N THR A 183 3.64 -17.67 11.54
CA THR A 183 3.13 -16.76 10.50
C THR A 183 2.65 -15.44 11.11
N ILE A 184 1.94 -15.48 12.25
CA ILE A 184 1.52 -14.28 13.00
C ILE A 184 2.73 -13.53 13.55
N LEU A 185 3.74 -14.24 14.08
CA LEU A 185 4.97 -13.60 14.55
C LEU A 185 5.63 -12.79 13.44
N PHE A 186 5.70 -13.35 12.22
CA PHE A 186 6.20 -12.63 11.05
C PHE A 186 5.30 -11.46 10.66
N ASP A 187 3.98 -11.58 10.75
CA ASP A 187 3.06 -10.46 10.48
C ASP A 187 3.28 -9.29 11.44
N VAL A 188 3.43 -9.58 12.73
CA VAL A 188 3.75 -8.59 13.76
C VAL A 188 5.14 -7.97 13.51
N ALA A 189 6.14 -8.78 13.16
CA ALA A 189 7.48 -8.29 12.84
C ALA A 189 7.48 -7.32 11.64
N VAL A 190 6.75 -7.67 10.56
CA VAL A 190 6.57 -6.81 9.38
C VAL A 190 5.84 -5.52 9.78
N MET A 191 4.84 -5.60 10.65
CA MET A 191 4.06 -4.45 11.11
C MET A 191 4.88 -3.47 11.98
N ILE A 192 5.75 -3.98 12.86
CA ILE A 192 6.57 -3.15 13.75
C ILE A 192 7.72 -2.48 13.00
N LEU A 193 8.23 -3.11 11.93
CA LEU A 193 9.38 -2.63 11.17
C LEU A 193 9.33 -1.15 10.73
N PRO A 194 8.22 -0.61 10.20
CA PRO A 194 8.11 0.82 9.87
C PRO A 194 8.04 1.76 11.08
N PHE A 195 7.70 1.28 12.28
CA PHE A 195 7.37 2.12 13.44
C PHE A 195 8.57 2.93 13.98
N PRO A 196 9.78 2.37 14.20
CA PRO A 196 10.93 3.15 14.66
C PRO A 196 11.34 4.27 13.69
N VAL A 197 11.16 4.04 12.39
CA VAL A 197 11.45 5.04 11.34
C VAL A 197 10.46 6.20 11.40
N LEU A 198 9.19 5.93 11.73
CA LEU A 198 8.16 6.97 11.91
C LEU A 198 8.43 7.89 13.09
N VAL A 199 8.94 7.35 14.19
CA VAL A 199 9.14 8.12 15.43
C VAL A 199 10.35 9.04 15.31
N LYS A 200 11.43 8.59 14.66
CA LYS A 200 12.70 9.33 14.61
C LYS A 200 12.85 10.29 13.43
N SER A 201 12.01 10.17 12.39
CA SER A 201 12.21 10.92 11.15
C SER A 201 11.20 12.07 11.00
N GLN A 202 11.70 13.28 10.68
CA GLN A 202 10.94 14.50 10.34
C GLN A 202 10.23 14.36 8.98
N ILE A 203 9.44 13.30 8.84
CA ILE A 203 8.77 12.96 7.60
C ILE A 203 7.56 13.88 7.43
N GLN A 204 7.35 14.41 6.21
CA GLN A 204 6.15 15.13 5.84
C GLN A 204 4.89 14.38 6.31
N LYS A 205 3.99 15.06 7.02
CA LYS A 205 2.76 14.51 7.64
C LYS A 205 2.01 13.53 6.73
N ARG A 206 2.01 13.76 5.41
CA ARG A 206 1.39 12.90 4.39
C ARG A 206 1.94 11.46 4.35
N LYS A 207 3.27 11.28 4.37
CA LYS A 207 3.89 9.94 4.38
C LYS A 207 3.66 9.24 5.72
N LYS A 208 3.52 10.00 6.81
CA LYS A 208 3.15 9.49 8.15
C LYS A 208 1.74 8.89 8.16
N PHE A 209 0.76 9.55 7.54
CA PHE A 209 -0.60 9.00 7.40
C PHE A 209 -0.67 7.74 6.54
N ALA A 210 0.07 7.70 5.42
CA ALA A 210 0.13 6.50 4.58
C ALA A 210 0.70 5.29 5.34
N LEU A 211 1.78 5.50 6.12
CA LEU A 211 2.35 4.43 6.95
C LEU A 211 1.41 4.00 8.09
N LEU A 212 0.69 4.95 8.70
CA LEU A 212 -0.30 4.62 9.74
C LEU A 212 -1.46 3.79 9.17
N GLY A 213 -1.92 4.09 7.95
CA GLY A 213 -2.92 3.28 7.24
C GLY A 213 -2.44 1.84 7.03
N LEU A 214 -1.18 1.66 6.62
CA LEU A 214 -0.59 0.32 6.48
C LEU A 214 -0.50 -0.43 7.81
N LEU A 215 -0.19 0.27 8.89
CA LEU A 215 -0.17 -0.30 10.23
C LEU A 215 -1.56 -0.83 10.60
N THR A 216 -2.61 -0.01 10.44
CA THR A 216 -3.99 -0.40 10.77
C THR A 216 -4.49 -1.60 9.95
N LEU A 217 -4.12 -1.65 8.66
CA LEU A 217 -4.49 -2.76 7.79
C LEU A 217 -3.69 -4.04 8.12
N GLY A 218 -2.42 -3.89 8.49
CA GLY A 218 -1.62 -5.00 9.02
C GLY A 218 -2.21 -5.57 10.30
N THR A 219 -2.69 -4.72 11.21
CA THR A 219 -3.38 -5.16 12.43
C THR A 219 -4.65 -5.93 12.09
N PHE A 220 -5.44 -5.47 11.11
CA PHE A 220 -6.63 -6.19 10.66
C PHE A 220 -6.31 -7.59 10.10
N ILE A 221 -5.24 -7.72 9.30
CA ILE A 221 -4.76 -9.03 8.82
C ILE A 221 -4.36 -9.93 10.00
N THR A 222 -3.65 -9.40 11.00
CA THR A 222 -3.28 -10.20 12.19
C THR A 222 -4.49 -10.70 12.97
N ILE A 223 -5.58 -9.93 13.05
CA ILE A 223 -6.82 -10.35 13.70
C ILE A 223 -7.45 -11.53 12.95
N ILE A 224 -7.49 -11.46 11.61
CA ILE A 224 -7.96 -12.58 10.76
C ILE A 224 -7.15 -13.85 11.04
N GLN A 225 -5.83 -13.72 11.22
CA GLN A 225 -4.96 -14.85 11.54
C GLN A 225 -5.22 -15.45 12.93
N VAL A 226 -5.55 -14.62 13.92
CA VAL A 226 -5.95 -15.11 15.24
C VAL A 226 -7.25 -15.91 15.16
N ILE A 227 -8.23 -15.44 14.39
CA ILE A 227 -9.48 -16.17 14.12
C ILE A 227 -9.17 -17.51 13.43
N ARG A 228 -8.21 -17.53 12.49
CA ARG A 228 -7.75 -18.75 11.82
C ARG A 228 -7.17 -19.75 12.82
N ILE A 229 -6.32 -19.33 13.75
CA ILE A 229 -5.78 -20.22 14.80
C ILE A 229 -6.90 -20.83 15.65
N GLN A 230 -7.90 -20.03 16.04
CA GLN A 230 -9.05 -20.56 16.79
C GLN A 230 -9.82 -21.58 15.96
N THR A 231 -9.99 -21.34 14.66
CA THR A 231 -10.64 -22.27 13.73
C THR A 231 -9.87 -23.58 13.59
N VAL A 232 -8.53 -23.52 13.47
CA VAL A 232 -7.67 -24.72 13.41
C VAL A 232 -7.72 -25.51 14.72
N LYS A 233 -7.71 -24.83 15.88
CA LYS A 233 -7.79 -25.49 17.20
C LYS A 233 -9.14 -26.14 17.45
N ASN A 234 -10.21 -25.58 16.90
CA ASN A 234 -11.56 -26.12 17.00
C ASN A 234 -11.88 -27.13 15.88
N LEU A 235 -10.92 -27.46 15.02
CA LEU A 235 -11.10 -28.43 13.95
C LEU A 235 -11.15 -29.85 14.53
N ALA A 236 -12.36 -30.34 14.77
CA ALA A 236 -12.55 -31.71 15.28
C ALA A 236 -12.25 -32.77 14.20
N ASN A 237 -12.42 -32.44 12.92
CA ASN A 237 -12.21 -33.34 11.79
C ASN A 237 -11.65 -32.60 10.57
N TYR A 238 -10.66 -33.19 9.89
CA TYR A 238 -10.00 -32.60 8.71
C TYR A 238 -10.96 -32.32 7.54
N LEU A 239 -12.10 -33.02 7.50
CA LEU A 239 -13.14 -32.84 6.49
C LEU A 239 -13.97 -31.55 6.70
N ASP A 240 -14.00 -31.00 7.91
CA ASP A 240 -14.65 -29.71 8.21
C ASP A 240 -13.72 -28.51 7.95
N SER A 241 -12.98 -28.57 6.84
CA SER A 241 -12.00 -27.54 6.46
C SER A 241 -12.63 -26.32 5.78
N SER A 242 -13.95 -26.31 5.58
CA SER A 242 -14.69 -25.26 4.83
C SER A 242 -14.42 -23.85 5.35
N LYS A 243 -14.53 -23.64 6.67
CA LYS A 243 -14.26 -22.33 7.30
C LYS A 243 -12.80 -21.94 7.17
N LEU A 244 -11.88 -22.90 7.35
CA LEU A 244 -10.44 -22.67 7.26
C LEU A 244 -10.03 -22.20 5.86
N ILE A 245 -10.56 -22.85 4.81
CA ILE A 245 -10.26 -22.51 3.40
C ILE A 245 -10.89 -21.18 3.00
N MET A 246 -12.10 -20.89 3.49
CA MET A 246 -12.74 -19.59 3.27
C MET A 246 -11.89 -18.45 3.89
N TRP A 247 -11.46 -18.59 5.15
CA TRP A 247 -10.57 -17.61 5.78
C TRP A 247 -9.22 -17.48 5.06
N SER A 248 -8.66 -18.58 4.57
CA SER A 248 -7.42 -18.59 3.77
C SER A 248 -7.57 -17.81 2.46
N THR A 249 -8.75 -17.89 1.83
CA THR A 249 -9.08 -17.13 0.62
C THR A 249 -9.22 -15.64 0.90
N VAL A 250 -9.85 -15.28 2.02
CA VAL A 250 -9.96 -13.90 2.49
C VAL A 250 -8.58 -13.33 2.77
N GLU A 251 -7.75 -14.06 3.50
CA GLU A 251 -6.39 -13.68 3.87
C GLU A 251 -5.53 -13.35 2.65
N ASN A 252 -5.44 -14.25 1.67
CA ASN A 252 -4.62 -14.06 0.48
C ASN A 252 -5.03 -12.81 -0.32
N ASN A 253 -6.33 -12.68 -0.59
CA ASN A 253 -6.83 -11.57 -1.40
C ASN A 253 -6.71 -10.23 -0.68
N LEU A 254 -7.00 -10.20 0.62
CA LEU A 254 -6.84 -9.01 1.44
C LEU A 254 -5.36 -8.63 1.56
N GLY A 255 -4.45 -9.59 1.72
CA GLY A 255 -3.01 -9.37 1.73
C GLY A 255 -2.53 -8.65 0.46
N ILE A 256 -3.02 -9.08 -0.71
CA ILE A 256 -2.71 -8.43 -2.00
C ILE A 256 -3.24 -6.98 -2.06
N ILE A 257 -4.46 -6.76 -1.59
CA ILE A 257 -5.09 -5.42 -1.56
C ILE A 257 -4.29 -4.50 -0.63
N VAL A 258 -3.98 -4.95 0.58
CA VAL A 258 -3.20 -4.19 1.57
C VAL A 258 -1.80 -3.89 1.08
N ALA A 259 -1.14 -4.86 0.43
CA ALA A 259 0.16 -4.65 -0.20
C ALA A 259 0.12 -3.57 -1.29
N SER A 260 -1.03 -3.34 -1.93
CA SER A 260 -1.21 -2.36 -3.01
C SER A 260 -1.46 -0.94 -2.54
N ILE A 261 -2.03 -0.75 -1.34
CA ILE A 261 -2.40 0.57 -0.80
C ILE A 261 -1.26 1.61 -0.74
N PRO A 262 -0.02 1.30 -0.35
CA PRO A 262 1.06 2.31 -0.31
C PRO A 262 1.31 2.94 -1.69
N THR A 263 1.11 2.16 -2.75
CA THR A 263 1.38 2.57 -4.13
C THR A 263 0.24 3.35 -4.76
N LEU A 264 -0.98 3.21 -4.23
CA LEU A 264 -2.17 3.92 -4.68
C LEU A 264 -2.34 5.32 -4.08
N ALA A 265 -1.58 5.66 -3.02
CA ALA A 265 -1.58 6.98 -2.39
C ALA A 265 -1.55 8.20 -3.37
N PRO A 266 -0.68 8.25 -4.41
CA PRO A 266 -0.67 9.37 -5.35
C PRO A 266 -1.94 9.47 -6.21
N LEU A 267 -2.60 8.35 -6.49
CA LEU A 267 -3.85 8.32 -7.27
C LEU A 267 -5.00 8.96 -6.49
N PHE A 268 -5.13 8.61 -5.20
CA PHE A 268 -6.13 9.24 -4.32
C PHE A 268 -5.93 10.75 -4.23
N LYS A 269 -4.68 11.21 -4.19
CA LYS A 269 -4.37 12.64 -4.21
C LYS A 269 -4.80 13.31 -5.52
N TYR A 270 -4.50 12.70 -6.67
CA TYR A 270 -4.89 13.23 -7.98
C TYR A 270 -6.41 13.40 -8.10
N TYR A 271 -7.19 12.40 -7.68
CA TYR A 271 -8.65 12.48 -7.71
C TYR A 271 -9.20 13.48 -6.68
N ALA A 272 -8.65 13.53 -5.47
CA ALA A 272 -9.06 14.50 -4.46
C ALA A 272 -8.88 15.95 -4.95
N GLU A 273 -7.74 16.26 -5.57
CA GLU A 273 -7.45 17.58 -6.14
C GLU A 273 -8.35 17.89 -7.35
N LYS A 274 -8.65 16.90 -8.20
CA LYS A 274 -9.55 17.06 -9.36
C LYS A 274 -11.00 17.32 -8.92
N THR A 275 -11.47 16.63 -7.90
CA THR A 275 -12.82 16.83 -7.34
C THR A 275 -12.96 18.19 -6.66
N GLN A 276 -11.94 18.66 -5.93
CA GLN A 276 -11.93 20.02 -5.34
C GLN A 276 -11.93 21.11 -6.42
N LYS A 277 -11.17 20.95 -7.50
CA LYS A 277 -11.19 21.91 -8.62
C LYS A 277 -12.54 21.94 -9.36
N SER A 278 -13.22 20.80 -9.46
CA SER A 278 -14.56 20.70 -10.05
C SER A 278 -15.66 21.37 -9.20
N SER A 279 -15.52 21.40 -7.87
CA SER A 279 -16.48 22.10 -7.00
C SER A 279 -16.24 23.61 -6.98
N THR A 280 -14.98 24.08 -6.98
CA THR A 280 -14.66 25.52 -7.06
C THR A 280 -15.05 26.13 -8.42
N ALA A 281 -14.92 25.39 -9.53
CA ALA A 281 -15.34 25.86 -10.85
C ALA A 281 -16.86 26.05 -10.98
N LYS A 282 -17.68 25.24 -10.29
CA LYS A 282 -19.15 25.39 -10.27
C LYS A 282 -19.62 26.56 -9.39
N SER A 283 -18.86 26.95 -8.36
CA SER A 283 -19.15 28.17 -7.58
C SER A 283 -18.71 29.46 -8.29
N ALA A 284 -17.67 29.41 -9.12
CA ALA A 284 -17.21 30.58 -9.89
C ALA A 284 -18.14 30.97 -11.05
N SER A 285 -18.91 30.03 -11.61
CA SER A 285 -19.89 30.33 -12.68
C SER A 285 -21.19 30.96 -12.17
N GLN A 286 -21.48 30.91 -10.87
CA GLN A 286 -22.69 31.51 -10.28
C GLN A 286 -22.46 32.94 -9.74
N SER A 287 -21.19 33.37 -9.61
CA SER A 287 -20.83 34.72 -9.14
C SER A 287 -20.68 35.76 -10.26
N ARG A 288 -20.71 35.38 -11.54
CA ARG A 288 -20.49 36.31 -12.67
C ARG A 288 -21.77 36.87 -13.32
N SER A 289 -22.95 36.60 -12.74
CA SER A 289 -24.25 37.00 -13.30
C SER A 289 -25.09 37.95 -12.42
N ARG A 290 -24.47 38.72 -11.50
CA ARG A 290 -25.16 39.80 -10.74
C ARG A 290 -24.28 41.02 -10.45
N SER A 291 -23.68 41.62 -11.47
CA SER A 291 -23.20 43.00 -11.35
C SER A 291 -23.23 43.69 -12.71
N LEU A 292 -24.45 44.01 -13.17
CA LEU A 292 -24.65 44.84 -14.36
C LEU A 292 -25.88 45.75 -14.23
N TYR A 293 -26.24 46.22 -13.03
CA TYR A 293 -27.19 47.33 -12.88
C TYR A 293 -26.92 48.10 -11.58
N ALA A 294 -25.99 49.05 -11.62
CA ALA A 294 -25.96 50.17 -10.67
C ALA A 294 -25.44 51.42 -11.40
N LEU A 295 -26.37 52.00 -12.16
CA LEU A 295 -26.57 53.42 -12.46
C LEU A 295 -25.41 54.29 -12.94
N LYS A 296 -25.49 54.52 -14.25
CA LYS A 296 -25.14 55.74 -14.98
C LYS A 296 -25.88 56.96 -14.38
N SER A 297 -25.14 58.01 -14.03
CA SER A 297 -25.68 59.37 -13.90
C SER A 297 -24.68 60.38 -14.47
N LEU A 298 -25.00 60.80 -15.72
CA LEU A 298 -24.94 62.15 -16.30
C LEU A 298 -23.65 62.97 -16.13
N ARG A 299 -22.81 63.17 -17.16
CA ARG A 299 -22.95 63.96 -18.42
C ARG A 299 -22.56 65.44 -18.26
N SER A 300 -21.46 65.78 -18.94
CA SER A 300 -21.13 67.06 -19.62
C SER A 300 -20.73 68.27 -18.76
N THR A 301 -19.50 68.77 -18.96
CA THR A 301 -19.24 70.04 -19.69
C THR A 301 -17.76 70.12 -20.09
N ARG A 302 -17.54 70.74 -21.25
CA ARG A 302 -16.35 70.86 -22.10
C ARG A 302 -15.77 72.27 -21.93
N GLN A 303 -14.47 72.43 -21.67
CA GLN A 303 -13.59 73.55 -22.10
C GLN A 303 -12.18 73.33 -21.50
N GLU A 304 -11.15 73.00 -22.28
CA GLU A 304 -10.23 73.89 -23.04
C GLU A 304 -9.42 74.89 -22.18
N SER A 305 -8.11 74.63 -22.04
CA SER A 305 -6.98 75.57 -22.27
C SER A 305 -5.73 75.26 -21.40
N LEU A 306 -4.62 74.92 -22.07
CA LEU A 306 -3.25 75.37 -21.73
C LEU A 306 -3.07 76.75 -22.43
N PRO A 307 -2.14 77.68 -22.05
CA PRO A 307 -0.74 77.40 -21.68
C PRO A 307 0.01 78.42 -20.76
N LEU A 308 1.29 78.09 -20.51
CA LEU A 308 2.53 78.90 -20.36
C LEU A 308 2.73 80.04 -19.32
N GLY A 309 3.93 79.97 -18.69
CA GLY A 309 4.80 81.09 -18.27
C GLY A 309 5.29 80.94 -16.82
N SER A 310 6.52 81.27 -16.39
CA SER A 310 7.81 81.67 -16.98
C SER A 310 8.73 82.02 -15.78
N GLY A 311 10.02 81.65 -15.82
CA GLY A 311 11.13 82.33 -15.13
C GLY A 311 11.63 81.72 -13.80
N VAL A 312 12.89 81.25 -13.72
CA VAL A 312 14.11 81.99 -13.23
C VAL A 312 14.24 81.84 -11.69
N ASP A 313 15.34 81.48 -10.99
CA ASP A 313 16.75 81.19 -11.25
C ASP A 313 17.38 80.52 -9.98
N HIS A 314 18.65 80.09 -10.10
CA HIS A 314 19.71 79.99 -9.06
C HIS A 314 19.93 78.72 -8.19
N VAL A 315 20.80 77.83 -8.69
CA VAL A 315 22.21 77.57 -8.27
C VAL A 315 22.60 77.55 -6.77
N THR A 316 22.99 76.34 -6.32
CA THR A 316 23.97 75.90 -5.28
C THR A 316 23.91 76.40 -3.84
N HIS A 317 24.05 75.47 -2.88
CA HIS A 317 25.18 75.50 -1.93
C HIS A 317 25.45 74.13 -1.28
N ILE A 318 26.75 73.83 -1.16
CA ILE A 318 27.39 72.73 -0.44
C ILE A 318 27.44 73.04 1.06
N GLY A 319 27.27 72.03 1.92
CA GLY A 319 28.08 71.93 3.14
C GLY A 319 27.38 71.74 4.49
N ARG A 320 27.57 70.53 5.05
CA ARG A 320 28.24 70.26 6.35
C ARG A 320 27.54 70.65 7.67
N GLY A 321 27.16 69.62 8.43
CA GLY A 321 27.62 69.44 9.83
C GLY A 321 26.67 69.78 10.98
N GLY A 322 26.70 68.92 12.02
CA GLY A 322 26.22 69.14 13.40
C GLY A 322 24.71 68.91 13.55
N ARG A 323 24.17 67.85 14.19
CA ARG A 323 24.39 67.25 15.53
C ARG A 323 23.93 68.17 16.67
N SER A 324 23.23 67.54 17.63
CA SER A 324 22.71 68.05 18.92
C SER A 324 21.31 68.68 18.84
N ASP A 325 20.34 68.41 19.73
CA ASP A 325 20.22 67.49 20.85
C ASP A 325 18.72 67.37 21.20
N GLY A 326 18.37 66.21 21.77
CA GLY A 326 17.38 66.11 22.85
C GLY A 326 15.88 66.34 22.54
N GLU A 327 14.95 65.74 23.26
CA GLU A 327 15.02 64.82 24.38
C GLU A 327 13.58 64.32 24.65
N SER A 328 13.49 63.03 24.98
CA SER A 328 12.52 62.36 25.84
C SER A 328 11.00 62.49 25.62
N ALA A 329 10.38 61.34 25.32
CA ALA A 329 9.65 60.62 26.37
C ALA A 329 9.54 59.12 26.02
N GLU A 330 10.19 58.30 26.84
CA GLU A 330 10.02 56.84 26.92
C GLU A 330 8.60 56.45 27.38
N LEU A 331 8.13 55.27 26.96
CA LEU A 331 7.43 54.32 27.85
C LEU A 331 7.33 52.91 27.22
N ILE A 332 8.33 52.08 27.54
CA ILE A 332 8.26 50.75 28.18
C ILE A 332 7.51 49.57 27.49
N LEU A 333 8.34 48.64 26.98
CA LEU A 333 8.35 47.14 27.07
C LEU A 333 7.08 46.32 26.70
N GLY A 334 7.18 45.21 25.94
CA GLY A 334 8.39 44.49 25.55
C GLY A 334 8.17 43.24 24.67
N ASP A 335 9.34 42.76 24.24
CA ASP A 335 9.74 41.37 23.98
C ASP A 335 9.04 40.55 22.85
N VAL A 336 9.79 40.25 21.79
CA VAL A 336 10.42 38.94 21.54
C VAL A 336 10.89 38.92 20.07
N GLY A 337 12.19 38.65 19.90
CA GLY A 337 12.91 38.77 18.64
C GLY A 337 12.44 37.86 17.49
N ALA A 338 12.28 38.48 16.33
CA ALA A 338 12.32 37.80 15.04
C ALA A 338 13.76 37.88 14.49
N ILE A 339 14.49 36.75 14.51
CA ILE A 339 15.79 36.63 13.85
C ILE A 339 15.56 36.49 12.34
N THR A 340 15.81 37.55 11.58
CA THR A 340 15.73 37.54 10.12
C THR A 340 17.08 37.12 9.54
N LYS A 341 17.17 35.90 8.99
CA LYS A 341 18.39 35.39 8.34
C LYS A 341 18.52 35.98 6.92
N LYS A 342 19.48 36.89 6.72
CA LYS A 342 19.94 37.31 5.39
C LYS A 342 20.92 36.27 4.85
N ILE A 343 20.67 35.74 3.65
CA ILE A 343 21.61 34.88 2.92
C ILE A 343 22.05 35.65 1.69
N GLU A 344 23.33 35.98 1.63
CA GLU A 344 23.96 36.59 0.47
C GLU A 344 24.58 35.48 -0.37
N VAL A 345 24.19 35.40 -1.65
CA VAL A 345 24.66 34.38 -2.60
C VAL A 345 25.56 35.07 -3.61
N THR A 346 26.88 34.89 -3.47
CA THR A 346 27.85 35.34 -4.47
C THR A 346 28.05 34.24 -5.51
N ILE A 347 27.65 34.51 -6.75
CA ILE A 347 27.89 33.61 -7.90
C ILE A 347 29.14 34.11 -8.63
N SER A 348 30.26 33.41 -8.50
CA SER A 348 31.45 33.63 -9.32
C SER A 348 31.36 32.76 -10.60
N ARG A 349 31.21 33.42 -11.75
CA ARG A 349 31.40 32.79 -13.07
C ARG A 349 32.87 32.95 -13.47
N SER A 350 33.60 31.84 -13.59
CA SER A 350 34.92 31.83 -14.24
C SER A 350 34.75 31.84 -15.76
N LEU A 351 35.16 32.95 -16.39
CA LEU A 351 35.30 33.06 -17.84
C LEU A 351 36.65 32.46 -18.25
N SER A 352 36.62 31.27 -18.85
CA SER A 352 37.76 30.70 -19.57
C SER A 352 37.94 31.45 -20.89
N ARG A 353 38.86 32.42 -20.91
CA ARG A 353 39.29 33.13 -22.12
C ARG A 353 40.61 32.51 -22.59
N GLY A 354 40.53 31.54 -23.50
CA GLY A 354 41.69 31.01 -24.22
C GLY A 354 41.84 31.75 -25.55
N MET A 355 42.80 32.66 -25.64
CA MET A 355 43.28 33.24 -26.90
C MET A 355 44.68 32.69 -27.21
N GLU A 356 44.76 32.10 -28.41
CA GLU A 356 45.86 32.06 -29.39
C GLU A 356 47.33 32.05 -28.96
N GLY A 357 48.03 31.06 -29.51
CA GLY A 357 49.46 31.11 -29.82
C GLY A 357 49.77 30.21 -31.02
N LYS A 358 49.78 30.79 -32.23
CA LYS A 358 50.53 30.28 -33.39
C LYS A 358 52.01 30.65 -33.18
N ASP A 359 52.93 29.71 -33.40
CA ASP A 359 54.08 29.84 -34.31
C ASP A 359 55.19 28.81 -34.04
N GLY A 360 55.67 28.18 -35.13
CA GLY A 360 57.11 28.11 -35.43
C GLY A 360 57.93 26.88 -35.00
N ALA A 361 58.39 26.13 -36.02
CA ALA A 361 59.63 25.34 -36.11
C ALA A 361 59.83 24.18 -35.10
N ARG A 362 60.17 22.95 -35.49
CA ARG A 362 61.19 22.52 -36.46
C ARG A 362 60.99 21.03 -36.77
#